data_AF-A0A6V7JAQ2-F1
#
_entry.id   AF-A0A6V7JAQ2-F1
#
_cell.length_a   1.000
_cell.length_b   1.000
_cell.length_c   1.000
_cell.angle_alpha   90.00
_cell.angle_beta   90.00
_cell.angle_gamma   90.00
#
_symmetry.space_group_name_H-M   'P 1'
#
loop_
_entity.id
_entity.type
_entity.pdbx_description
1 polymer ?
#
loop_
_entity_poly.entity_id
_entity_poly.type
_entity_poly.pdbx_seq_one_letter_code
_entity_poly.pdbx_strand_id
1 'polypeptide(L)' 'PKSAPKVHVYIISSTKLNITWEPLSKKEARGVIVEYKIQWRLHEHPSSRVVVVPASVENYILT' A
#
# COMPACT_ATOMS: atom_id res chain seq x y z
N PRO A 1 -9.55 -12.24 0.87
CA PRO A 1 -9.47 -11.10 1.81
C PRO A 1 -10.86 -10.60 2.26
N LYS A 2 -11.06 -10.49 3.58
CA LYS A 2 -12.27 -9.91 4.20
C LYS A 2 -12.22 -8.39 4.34
N SER A 3 -11.01 -7.82 4.34
CA SER A 3 -10.74 -6.40 4.56
C SER A 3 -9.49 -5.99 3.78
N ALA A 4 -9.28 -4.67 3.65
CA ALA A 4 -8.01 -4.11 3.17
C ALA A 4 -7.04 -3.91 4.35
N PRO A 5 -5.72 -3.97 4.12
CA PRO A 5 -4.72 -3.58 5.12
C PRO A 5 -4.98 -2.16 5.65
N LYS A 6 -4.68 -1.94 6.94
CA LYS A 6 -4.70 -0.60 7.51
C LYS A 6 -3.45 0.15 7.04
N VAL A 7 -3.66 1.31 6.40
CA VAL A 7 -2.59 2.11 5.78
C VAL A 7 -2.29 3.33 6.64
N HIS A 8 -1.01 3.63 6.82
CA HIS A 8 -0.51 4.88 7.40
C HIS A 8 0.39 5.59 6.39
N VAL A 9 0.35 6.92 6.36
CA VAL A 9 1.11 7.73 5.42
C VAL A 9 1.90 8.78 6.19
N TYR A 10 3.21 8.84 5.95
CA TYR A 10 4.11 9.82 6.55
C TYR A 10 4.74 10.68 5.47
N ILE A 11 4.74 11.99 5.68
CA ILE A 11 5.36 12.95 4.77
C ILE A 11 6.87 12.94 5.05
N ILE A 12 7.68 12.56 4.06
CA ILE A 12 9.15 12.67 4.15
C ILE A 12 9.60 14.05 3.64
N SER A 13 9.05 14.49 2.50
CA SER A 13 9.35 15.79 1.88
C SER A 13 8.20 16.22 0.97
N SER A 14 8.31 17.42 0.36
CA SER A 14 7.29 17.97 -0.55
C SER A 14 6.94 17.06 -1.73
N THR A 15 7.82 16.12 -2.10
CA THR A 15 7.62 15.18 -3.21
C THR A 15 7.75 13.71 -2.80
N LYS A 16 7.85 13.42 -1.49
CA LYS A 16 8.06 12.04 -1.01
C LYS A 16 7.15 11.68 0.14
N LEU A 17 6.42 10.59 -0.02
CA LEU A 17 5.56 10.01 1.01
C LEU A 17 6.02 8.59 1.35
N ASN A 18 6.16 8.27 2.63
CA ASN A 18 6.32 6.91 3.10
C ASN A 18 4.94 6.31 3.38
N ILE A 19 4.55 5.30 2.63
CA ILE A 19 3.34 4.52 2.88
C ILE A 19 3.74 3.28 3.64
N THR A 20 3.09 3.03 4.78
CA THR A 20 3.24 1.78 5.54
C THR A 20 1.88 1.12 5.70
N TRP A 21 1.86 -0.21 5.83
CA TRP A 21 0.64 -0.95 6.07
C TRP A 21 0.86 -2.15 6.97
N GLU A 22 -0.19 -2.56 7.66
CA GLU A 22 -0.18 -3.74 8.51
C GLU A 22 -0.73 -4.95 7.73
N PRO A 23 0.02 -6.08 7.66
CA PRO A 23 -0.49 -7.31 7.06
C PRO A 23 -1.77 -7.81 7.72
N LEU A 24 -2.71 -8.28 6.90
CA LEU A 24 -3.94 -8.90 7.40
C LEU A 24 -3.63 -10.17 8.20
N SER A 25 -4.41 -10.43 9.24
CA SER A 25 -4.31 -11.71 9.94
C SER A 25 -4.68 -12.87 9.00
N LYS A 26 -4.15 -14.08 9.27
CA LYS A 26 -4.48 -15.29 8.47
C LYS A 26 -6.00 -15.51 8.31
N LYS A 27 -6.78 -15.16 9.34
CA LYS A 27 -8.26 -15.27 9.33
C LYS A 27 -8.92 -14.28 8.38
N GLU A 28 -8.38 -13.07 8.27
CA GLU A 28 -8.88 -12.01 7.39
C GLU A 28 -8.40 -12.18 5.95
N ALA A 29 -7.13 -12.57 5.77
CA ALA A 29 -6.55 -12.87 4.47
C ALA A 29 -7.26 -14.05 3.79
N ARG A 30 -7.71 -15.04 4.59
CA ARG A 30 -8.24 -16.34 4.13
C ARG A 30 -7.21 -17.11 3.28
N GLY A 31 -5.93 -17.03 3.66
CA GLY A 31 -4.82 -17.62 2.92
C GLY A 31 -3.49 -16.96 3.25
N VAL A 32 -2.45 -17.31 2.48
CA VAL A 32 -1.13 -16.68 2.55
C VAL A 32 -1.14 -15.44 1.65
N ILE A 33 -0.68 -14.30 2.18
CA ILE A 33 -0.50 -13.08 1.40
C ILE A 33 0.77 -13.25 0.56
N VAL A 34 0.67 -13.02 -0.76
CA VAL A 34 1.80 -13.17 -1.69
C VAL A 34 2.26 -11.84 -2.29
N GLU A 35 1.37 -10.86 -2.40
CA GLU A 35 1.67 -9.53 -2.94
C GLU A 35 0.72 -8.46 -2.38
N TYR A 36 1.15 -7.20 -2.51
CA TYR A 36 0.34 -6.01 -2.29
C TYR A 36 0.27 -5.16 -3.54
N LYS A 37 -0.89 -4.56 -3.80
CA LYS A 37 -1.12 -3.60 -4.88
C LYS A 37 -1.38 -2.22 -4.30
N ILE A 38 -0.44 -1.31 -4.53
CA ILE A 38 -0.50 0.07 -4.05
C ILE A 38 -1.02 0.93 -5.19
N GLN A 39 -2.26 1.41 -5.06
CA GLN A 39 -2.88 2.29 -6.04
C GLN A 39 -2.93 3.72 -5.50
N TRP A 40 -2.45 4.67 -6.29
CA TRP A 40 -2.44 6.09 -5.92
C TRP A 40 -2.69 6.98 -7.13
N ARG A 41 -3.08 8.24 -6.88
CA ARG A 41 -3.20 9.27 -7.90
C ARG A 41 -2.86 10.62 -7.30
N LEU A 42 -2.36 11.54 -8.12
CA LEU A 42 -2.27 12.94 -7.73
C LEU A 42 -3.67 13.51 -7.57
N HIS A 43 -3.82 14.49 -6.68
CA HIS A 43 -5.08 15.22 -6.53
C HIS A 43 -5.48 15.80 -7.89
N GLU A 44 -6.75 15.67 -8.26
CA GLU A 44 -7.32 16.12 -9.54
C GLU A 44 -6.73 15.51 -10.83
N HIS A 45 -5.72 14.64 -10.74
CA HIS A 45 -5.22 13.92 -11.90
C HIS A 45 -6.14 12.74 -12.24
N PRO A 46 -6.51 12.54 -13.53
CA PRO A 46 -7.48 11.53 -13.94
C PRO A 46 -6.92 10.10 -13.88
N SER A 47 -5.61 9.94 -14.07
CA SER A 47 -4.96 8.61 -14.09
C SER A 47 -4.45 8.20 -12.72
N SER A 48 -4.72 6.97 -12.32
CA SER A 48 -4.06 6.30 -11.20
C SER A 48 -2.81 5.57 -11.65
N ARG A 49 -1.88 5.40 -10.71
CA ARG A 49 -0.70 4.56 -10.83
C ARG A 49 -0.86 3.37 -9.89
N VAL A 50 -0.32 2.23 -10.31
CA VAL A 50 -0.34 0.99 -9.55
C VAL A 50 1.07 0.47 -9.44
N VAL A 51 1.48 0.14 -8.23
CA VAL A 51 2.75 -0.54 -7.94
C VAL A 51 2.42 -1.88 -7.29
N VAL A 52 3.09 -2.94 -7.74
CA VAL A 52 2.98 -4.28 -7.15
C VAL A 52 4.25 -4.56 -6.38
N VAL A 53 4.11 -4.97 -5.12
CA VAL A 53 5.24 -5.33 -4.26
C VAL A 53 5.03 -6.72 -3.63
N PRO A 54 6.10 -7.48 -3.36
CA PRO A 54 6.01 -8.76 -2.67
C PRO A 54 5.42 -8.63 -1.26
N ALA A 55 4.85 -9.70 -0.72
CA ALA A 55 4.30 -9.73 0.63
C ALA A 55 5.31 -9.46 1.76
N SER A 56 6.62 -9.60 1.50
CA SER A 56 7.68 -9.26 2.44
C SER A 56 7.90 -7.77 2.62
N VAL A 57 7.25 -6.94 1.79
CA VAL A 57 7.34 -5.49 1.84
C VAL A 57 6.20 -4.97 2.71
N GLU A 58 6.55 -4.14 3.70
CA GLU A 58 5.60 -3.53 4.64
C GLU A 58 5.52 -2.00 4.48
N ASN A 59 6.40 -1.42 3.66
CA ASN A 59 6.40 -0.01 3.34
C ASN A 59 6.86 0.30 1.90
N TYR A 60 6.44 1.44 1.38
CA TYR A 60 6.82 1.91 0.05
C TYR A 60 6.95 3.43 0.02
N ILE A 61 8.00 3.95 -0.62
CA ILE A 61 8.21 5.38 -0.79
C ILE A 61 7.63 5.80 -2.14
N LEU A 62 6.59 6.64 -2.11
CA LEU A 62 6.10 7.34 -3.29
C LEU A 62 6.99 8.54 -3.61
N THR A 63 7.24 8.73 -4.91
CA THR A 63 7.98 9.83 -5.53
C THR A 63 7.25 10.32 -6.77
#